data_AF-A0AAJ3GS45-F1
#
_entry.id   AF-A0AAJ3GS45-F1
#
_cell.length_a   1.000
_cell.length_b   1.000
_cell.length_c   1.000
_cell.angle_alpha   90.00
_cell.angle_beta   90.00
_cell.angle_gamma   90.00
#
_symmetry.space_group_name_H-M   'P 1'
#
loop_
_entity.id
_entity.type
_entity.pdbx_description
1 polymer ?
#
loop_
_entity_poly.entity_id
_entity_poly.type
_entity_poly.pdbx_seq_one_letter_code
_entity_poly.pdbx_strand_id
1 'polypeptide(L)' 'MTRWLLAFGVLVPLYGAQATQDPEALYNRVCVDTLVQHVTQGFKAMPPRGLCMDCSTEDYQAIIELMVSKPGR' A
#
# COMPACT_ATOMS: atom_id res chain seq x y z
N MET A 1 9.80 -31.19 32.84
CA MET A 1 9.17 -29.89 32.51
C MET A 1 9.64 -29.29 31.17
N THR A 2 10.47 -29.97 30.38
CA THR A 2 11.07 -29.43 29.13
C THR A 2 10.28 -29.74 27.85
N ARG A 3 9.30 -30.65 27.91
CA ARG A 3 8.51 -31.10 26.74
C ARG A 3 7.52 -30.05 26.23
N TRP A 4 7.10 -29.12 27.09
CA TRP A 4 6.17 -28.03 26.73
C TRP A 4 6.89 -26.85 26.06
N LEU A 5 8.18 -26.64 26.36
CA LEU A 5 8.99 -25.57 25.73
C LEU A 5 9.19 -25.80 24.23
N LEU A 6 9.27 -27.06 23.80
CA LEU A 6 9.40 -27.41 22.38
C LEU A 6 8.10 -27.20 21.60
N ALA A 7 6.94 -27.36 22.25
CA ALA A 7 5.63 -27.16 21.61
C ALA A 7 5.32 -25.68 21.35
N PHE A 8 5.72 -24.79 22.26
CA PHE A 8 5.53 -23.34 22.09
C PHE A 8 6.54 -22.71 21.11
N GLY A 9 7.77 -23.22 21.04
CA GLY A 9 8.80 -22.67 20.12
C GLY A 9 8.51 -22.89 18.64
N VAL A 10 7.71 -23.91 18.28
CA VAL A 10 7.41 -24.26 16.88
C VAL A 10 6.12 -23.58 16.36
N LEU A 11 5.25 -23.07 17.24
CA LEU A 11 3.95 -22.50 16.84
C LEU A 11 4.03 -21.01 16.46
N VAL A 12 4.96 -20.27 17.05
CA VAL A 12 5.12 -18.81 16.85
C VAL A 12 5.52 -18.42 15.41
N PRO A 13 6.40 -19.15 14.69
CA PRO A 13 6.83 -18.74 13.35
C PRO A 13 5.74 -18.87 12.28
N LEU A 14 4.76 -19.77 12.46
CA LEU A 14 3.71 -20.02 11.47
C LEU A 14 2.65 -18.91 11.43
N TYR A 15 2.50 -18.14 12.51
CA TYR A 15 1.57 -16.99 12.57
C TYR A 15 2.14 -15.71 11.94
N GLY A 16 3.46 -15.65 11.69
CA GLY A 16 4.12 -14.45 11.13
C GLY A 16 3.94 -14.25 9.63
N ALA A 17 3.27 -15.16 8.92
CA ALA A 17 3.16 -15.12 7.45
C ALA A 17 2.11 -14.12 6.91
N GLN A 18 1.34 -13.46 7.77
CA GLN A 18 0.38 -12.42 7.37
C GLN A 18 1.08 -11.07 7.18
N ALA A 19 2.04 -10.99 6.26
CA ALA A 19 2.63 -9.74 5.79
C ALA A 19 1.81 -9.12 4.62
N THR A 20 0.52 -9.44 4.52
CA THR A 20 -0.39 -8.77 3.59
C THR A 20 -0.84 -7.47 4.22
N GLN A 21 -0.40 -6.34 3.67
CA GLN A 21 -0.89 -5.01 4.05
C GLN A 21 -2.42 -5.03 3.97
N ASP A 22 -3.08 -4.82 5.10
CA ASP A 22 -4.53 -4.83 5.15
C ASP A 22 -5.06 -3.63 4.34
N PRO A 23 -5.91 -3.87 3.32
CA PRO A 23 -6.28 -2.82 2.36
C PRO A 23 -7.01 -1.66 3.02
N GLU A 24 -7.80 -1.93 4.07
CA GLU A 24 -8.51 -0.88 4.79
C GLU A 24 -7.59 0.01 5.62
N ALA A 25 -6.63 -0.50 6.41
CA ALA A 25 -5.72 0.41 7.11
C ALA A 25 -4.69 1.03 6.18
N LEU A 26 -4.43 0.49 5.00
CA LEU A 26 -3.66 1.22 3.98
C LEU A 26 -4.47 2.41 3.44
N TYR A 27 -5.74 2.19 3.09
CA TYR A 27 -6.63 3.26 2.64
C TYR A 27 -6.76 4.37 3.69
N ASN A 28 -6.97 4.02 4.95
CA ASN A 28 -7.08 5.00 6.04
C ASN A 28 -5.77 5.78 6.32
N ARG A 29 -4.61 5.26 5.87
CA ARG A 29 -3.31 5.92 6.02
C ARG A 29 -2.91 6.76 4.80
N VAL A 30 -3.55 6.53 3.64
CA VAL A 30 -3.24 7.20 2.39
C VAL A 30 -4.28 8.29 2.12
N CYS A 31 -3.83 9.53 2.05
CA CYS A 31 -4.66 10.65 1.65
C CYS A 31 -4.69 10.73 0.12
N VAL A 32 -5.84 10.45 -0.51
CA VAL A 32 -5.94 10.41 -1.99
C VAL A 32 -5.69 11.78 -2.62
N ASP A 33 -6.18 12.86 -2.00
CA ASP A 33 -6.01 14.23 -2.52
C ASP A 33 -4.54 14.66 -2.57
N THR A 34 -3.74 14.31 -1.55
CA THR A 34 -2.31 14.66 -1.52
C THR A 34 -1.55 13.93 -2.61
N LEU A 35 -1.95 12.68 -2.91
CA LEU A 35 -1.36 11.90 -3.99
C LEU A 35 -1.72 12.49 -5.37
N VAL A 36 -2.95 12.98 -5.55
CA VAL A 36 -3.37 13.71 -6.77
C VAL A 36 -2.57 15.01 -6.93
N GLN A 37 -2.31 15.74 -5.84
CA GLN A 37 -1.44 16.93 -5.90
C GLN A 37 0.00 16.57 -6.28
N HIS A 38 0.57 15.51 -5.68
CA HIS A 38 1.93 15.08 -5.98
C HIS A 38 2.11 14.59 -7.41
N VAL A 39 1.14 13.88 -7.98
CA VAL A 39 1.23 13.44 -9.39
C VAL A 39 1.02 14.60 -10.35
N THR A 40 0.23 15.62 -10.00
CA THR A 40 0.00 16.78 -10.88
C THR A 40 1.15 17.79 -10.85
N GLN A 41 1.69 18.09 -9.67
CA GLN A 41 2.73 19.10 -9.47
C GLN A 41 4.15 18.51 -9.50
N GLY A 42 4.28 17.18 -9.45
CA GLY A 42 5.55 16.52 -9.21
C GLY A 42 5.88 16.49 -7.72
N PHE A 43 6.69 15.50 -7.31
CA PHE A 43 7.09 15.34 -5.93
C PHE A 43 8.50 14.79 -5.81
N LYS A 44 9.38 15.53 -5.13
CA LYS A 44 10.82 15.21 -5.01
C LYS A 44 11.44 14.98 -6.40
N ALA A 45 11.96 13.78 -6.66
CA ALA A 45 12.57 13.41 -7.94
C ALA A 45 11.55 12.96 -9.00
N MET A 46 10.25 12.93 -8.67
CA MET A 46 9.20 12.50 -9.58
C MET A 46 8.70 13.70 -10.40
N PRO A 47 8.85 13.69 -11.73
CA PRO A 47 8.36 14.78 -12.58
C PRO A 47 6.83 14.85 -12.55
N PRO A 48 6.26 16.05 -12.77
CA PRO A 48 4.82 16.22 -12.86
C PRO A 48 4.24 15.33 -13.97
N ARG A 49 3.04 14.80 -13.73
CA ARG A 49 2.25 13.93 -14.62
C ARG A 49 2.88 12.57 -14.95
N GLY A 50 4.11 12.31 -14.51
CA GLY A 50 4.82 11.04 -14.60
C GLY A 50 5.21 10.63 -16.02
N LEU A 51 4.23 10.39 -16.89
CA LEU A 51 4.36 10.03 -18.30
C LEU A 51 3.09 10.35 -19.12
N CYS A 52 1.98 10.73 -18.49
CA CYS A 52 0.70 10.95 -19.18
C CYS A 52 0.31 12.42 -19.09
N MET A 53 0.62 13.22 -20.11
CA MET A 53 0.24 14.63 -20.14
C MET A 53 -1.24 14.83 -20.50
N ASP A 54 -1.86 13.82 -21.12
CA ASP A 54 -3.26 13.87 -21.55
C ASP A 54 -4.25 13.42 -20.47
N CYS A 55 -3.76 12.78 -19.39
CA CYS A 55 -4.61 12.30 -18.30
C CYS A 55 -5.22 13.47 -17.50
N SER A 56 -6.46 13.34 -17.08
CA SER A 56 -7.14 14.31 -16.22
C SER A 56 -6.85 14.06 -14.73
N THR A 57 -7.25 14.98 -13.85
CA THR A 57 -7.17 14.78 -12.40
C THR A 57 -8.00 13.59 -11.93
N GLU A 58 -9.13 13.33 -12.61
CA GLU A 58 -10.04 12.24 -12.32
C GLU A 58 -9.43 10.89 -12.69
N ASP A 59 -8.69 10.82 -13.80
CA ASP A 59 -7.97 9.61 -14.20
C ASP A 59 -6.90 9.23 -13.17
N TYR A 60 -6.18 10.23 -12.65
CA TYR A 60 -5.21 9.99 -11.60
C TYR A 60 -5.87 9.49 -10.32
N GLN A 61 -6.99 10.08 -9.91
CA GLN A 61 -7.74 9.65 -8.74
C GLN A 61 -8.17 8.17 -8.87
N ALA A 62 -8.73 7.79 -10.02
CA ALA A 62 -9.18 6.41 -10.26
C ALA A 62 -8.02 5.39 -10.20
N ILE A 63 -6.84 5.75 -10.75
CA ILE A 63 -5.66 4.90 -10.68
C ILE A 63 -5.15 4.77 -9.25
N ILE A 64 -5.12 5.88 -8.50
CA ILE A 64 -4.69 5.87 -7.09
C ILE A 64 -5.64 4.99 -6.26
N GLU A 65 -6.94 5.13 -6.43
CA GLU A 65 -7.94 4.29 -5.76
C GLU A 65 -7.78 2.81 -6.14
N LEU A 66 -7.52 2.50 -7.40
CA LEU A 66 -7.23 1.14 -7.85
C LEU A 66 -5.99 0.57 -7.14
N MET A 67 -4.90 1.33 -7.07
CA MET A 67 -3.65 0.91 -6.44
C MET A 67 -3.80 0.69 -4.92
N VAL A 68 -4.62 1.50 -4.26
CA VAL A 68 -4.90 1.36 -2.83
C VAL A 68 -5.85 0.17 -2.56
N SER A 69 -6.83 -0.07 -3.45
CA SER A 69 -7.84 -1.13 -3.29
C SER A 69 -7.30 -2.57 -3.49
N LYS A 70 -6.22 -2.74 -4.26
CA LYS A 70 -5.63 -4.05 -4.57
C LYS A 70 -4.18 -4.15 -4.09
N PRO A 71 -3.96 -4.49 -2.81
CA PRO A 71 -2.61 -4.77 -2.33
C PRO A 71 -2.12 -6.10 -2.91
N GLY A 72 -1.10 -6.05 -3.75
CA GLY A 72 -0.36 -7.22 -4.22
C GLY A 72 -1.07 -8.03 -5.31
N ARG A 73 -0.60 -7.87 -6.55
CA ARG A 73 -0.66 -8.93 -7.54
C ARG A 73 0.71 -9.59 -7.61
#